data_AF-A0A2U1SV39-F1
#
_entry.id   AF-A0A2U1SV39-F1
#
_cell.length_a   1.000
_cell.length_b   1.000
_cell.length_c   1.000
_cell.angle_alpha   90.00
_cell.angle_beta   90.00
_cell.angle_gamma   90.00
#
_symmetry.space_group_name_H-M   'P 1'
#
loop_
_entity.id
_entity.type
_entity.pdbx_description
1 polymer ?
#
loop_
_entity_poly.entity_id
_entity_poly.type
_entity_poly.pdbx_seq_one_letter_code
_entity_poly.pdbx_strand_id
1 'polypeptide(L)' 'MGEIVNLRRARKVRDRRAKEAEADANRLAHGRMKSERALDEATARLEKEKLDAHRLQGSRSEPER' A
#
# COMPACT_ATOMS: atom_id res chain seq x y z
N MET A 1 29.14 8.16 23.66
CA MET A 1 28.66 6.88 24.23
C MET A 1 27.58 6.36 23.27
N GLY A 2 27.86 5.30 22.51
CA GLY A 2 26.92 4.80 21.50
C GLY A 2 25.95 3.78 22.09
N GLU A 3 24.65 3.96 21.86
CA GLU A 3 23.63 3.03 22.32
C GLU A 3 23.65 1.76 21.44
N ILE A 4 23.91 0.60 22.04
CA ILE A 4 23.96 -0.67 21.32
C ILE A 4 22.53 -1.18 21.12
N VAL A 5 21.96 -0.87 19.95
CA VAL A 5 20.62 -1.34 19.58
C VAL A 5 20.65 -2.75 19.00
N ASN A 6 19.82 -3.63 19.57
CA ASN A 6 19.67 -4.99 19.07
C ASN A 6 18.74 -5.03 17.84
N LEU A 7 19.35 -5.07 16.66
CA LEU A 7 18.62 -5.10 15.38
C LEU A 7 17.69 -6.31 15.22
N ARG A 8 18.01 -7.45 15.84
CA ARG A 8 17.14 -8.64 15.79
C ARG A 8 15.82 -8.39 16.52
N ARG A 9 15.86 -7.75 17.70
CA ARG A 9 14.65 -7.37 18.44
C ARG A 9 13.85 -6.32 17.66
N ALA A 10 14.53 -5.32 17.07
CA ALA A 10 13.87 -4.30 16.25
C ALA A 10 13.13 -4.90 15.04
N ARG A 11 13.77 -5.82 14.30
CA ARG A 11 13.14 -6.53 13.18
C ARG A 11 11.93 -7.34 13.63
N LYS A 12 12.04 -8.09 14.73
CA LYS A 12 10.92 -8.87 15.28
C LYS A 12 9.72 -7.98 15.65
N VAL A 13 9.96 -6.80 16.22
CA VAL A 13 8.89 -5.84 16.56
C VAL A 13 8.24 -5.30 15.29
N ARG A 14 9.03 -4.93 14.28
CA ARG A 14 8.51 -4.49 12.97
C ARG A 14 7.62 -5.56 12.34
N ASP A 15 8.11 -6.80 12.28
CA ASP A 15 7.39 -7.89 11.62
C ASP A 15 6.10 -8.24 12.39
N ARG A 16 6.10 -8.13 13.72
CA ARG A 16 4.88 -8.28 14.53
C ARG A 16 3.87 -7.17 14.23
N ARG A 17 4.29 -5.91 14.21
CA ARG A 17 3.42 -4.77 13.88
C ARG A 17 2.82 -4.88 12.48
N ALA A 18 3.60 -5.34 11.50
CA ALA A 18 3.11 -5.57 10.15
C ALA A 18 1.98 -6.60 10.12
N LYS A 19 2.15 -7.73 10.84
CA LYS A 19 1.12 -8.76 10.97
C LYS A 19 -0.13 -8.27 11.69
N GLU A 20 0.02 -7.46 12.73
CA GLU A 20 -1.11 -6.86 13.45
C GLU A 20 -1.90 -5.91 12.55
N ALA A 21 -1.23 -5.04 11.79
CA ALA A 21 -1.87 -4.15 10.84
C ALA A 21 -2.62 -4.91 9.72
N GLU A 22 -2.02 -5.98 9.20
CA GLU A 22 -2.68 -6.85 8.23
C GLU A 22 -3.90 -7.55 8.82
N ALA A 23 -3.80 -8.05 10.06
CA ALA A 23 -4.92 -8.67 10.76
C ALA A 23 -6.06 -7.67 11.02
N ASP A 24 -5.75 -6.43 11.39
CA ASP A 24 -6.75 -5.38 11.59
C ASP A 24 -7.45 -5.00 10.28
N ALA A 25 -6.68 -4.84 9.19
CA ALA A 25 -7.24 -4.61 7.86
C ALA A 25 -8.17 -5.77 7.43
N ASN A 26 -7.75 -7.01 7.67
CA ASN A 26 -8.55 -8.19 7.37
C ASN A 26 -9.81 -8.27 8.24
N ARG A 27 -9.75 -7.89 9.52
CA ARG A 27 -10.95 -7.81 10.39
C ARG A 27 -11.94 -6.76 9.89
N LEU A 28 -11.46 -5.61 9.42
CA LEU A 28 -12.31 -4.57 8.82
C LEU A 28 -12.88 -4.97 7.44
N ALA A 29 -12.17 -5.82 6.70
CA ALA A 29 -12.63 -6.38 5.44
C ALA A 29 -13.58 -7.58 5.62
N HIS A 30 -13.46 -8.29 6.74
CA HIS A 30 -14.28 -9.45 7.05
C HIS A 30 -15.74 -9.02 7.31
N GLY A 31 -16.68 -9.69 6.65
CA GLY A 31 -18.11 -9.36 6.73
C GLY A 31 -18.62 -8.42 5.63
N ARG A 32 -17.76 -7.89 4.74
CA ARG A 32 -18.22 -7.18 3.55
C ARG A 32 -18.93 -8.11 2.57
N MET A 33 -20.03 -7.65 2.01
CA MET A 33 -20.80 -8.42 1.03
C MET A 33 -20.02 -8.55 -0.29
N LYS A 34 -20.30 -9.61 -1.07
CA LYS A 34 -19.66 -9.82 -2.37
C LYS A 34 -19.92 -8.66 -3.35
N SER A 35 -21.10 -8.06 -3.28
CA SER A 35 -21.50 -6.88 -4.05
C SER A 35 -20.64 -5.65 -3.74
N GLU A 36 -20.40 -5.38 -2.46
CA GLU A 36 -19.59 -4.24 -2.01
C GLU A 36 -18.13 -4.38 -2.46
N ARG A 37 -17.55 -5.58 -2.33
CA ARG A 37 -16.20 -5.86 -2.85
C ARG A 37 -16.11 -5.67 -4.37
N ALA A 38 -17.12 -6.10 -5.12
CA ALA A 38 -17.15 -5.93 -6.57
C ALA A 38 -17.30 -4.46 -6.98
N LEU A 39 -18.09 -3.68 -6.24
CA LEU A 39 -18.21 -2.24 -6.45
C LEU A 39 -16.89 -1.52 -6.17
N ASP A 40 -16.23 -1.81 -5.03
CA ASP A 40 -14.91 -1.25 -4.68
C ASP A 40 -13.84 -1.60 -5.71
N GLU A 41 -13.85 -2.83 -6.26
CA GLU A 41 -12.91 -3.22 -7.30
C GLU A 41 -13.19 -2.49 -8.62
N ALA A 42 -14.46 -2.33 -8.99
CA ALA A 42 -14.86 -1.61 -10.20
C ALA A 42 -14.50 -0.11 -10.11
N THR A 43 -14.71 0.52 -8.95
CA THR A 43 -14.32 1.92 -8.74
C THR A 43 -12.81 2.09 -8.79
N ALA A 44 -12.05 1.22 -8.11
CA ALA A 44 -10.58 1.25 -8.15
C ALA A 44 -10.02 1.07 -9.57
N ARG A 45 -10.63 0.18 -10.37
CA ARG A 45 -10.27 0.01 -11.79
C ARG A 45 -10.53 1.26 -12.61
N LEU A 46 -11.72 1.86 -12.48
CA LEU A 46 -12.07 3.10 -13.18
C LEU A 46 -11.15 4.26 -12.80
N GLU A 47 -10.80 4.39 -11.52
CA GLU A 47 -9.87 5.42 -11.05
C GLU A 47 -8.47 5.21 -11.63
N LYS A 48 -7.99 3.96 -11.65
CA LYS A 48 -6.71 3.62 -12.25
C LYS A 48 -6.69 3.91 -13.75
N GLU A 49 -7.73 3.50 -14.48
CA GLU A 49 -7.86 3.78 -15.91
C GLU A 49 -7.92 5.28 -16.20
N LYS A 50 -8.65 6.05 -15.39
CA LYS A 50 -8.63 7.53 -15.47
C LYS A 50 -7.23 8.08 -15.25
N LEU A 51 -6.54 7.64 -14.19
CA LEU A 51 -5.19 8.09 -13.88
C LEU A 51 -4.21 7.75 -15.01
N ASP A 52 -4.29 6.52 -15.54
CA ASP A 52 -3.47 6.06 -16.66
C ASP A 52 -3.79 6.82 -17.96
N ALA A 53 -5.07 7.15 -18.21
CA ALA A 53 -5.48 7.98 -19.35
C ALA A 53 -4.97 9.43 -19.24
N HIS A 54 -4.84 9.95 -18.03
CA HIS A 54 -4.26 11.27 -17.77
C HIS A 54 -2.73 11.23 -17.65
N ARG A 55 -2.10 10.06 -17.79
CA ARG A 55 -0.65 9.91 -17.74
C ARG A 55 -0.05 10.42 -19.05
N LEU A 56 0.54 11.61 -19.01
CA LEU A 56 1.37 12.12 -20.09
C LEU A 56 2.66 11.28 -20.16
N GLN A 57 2.72 10.30 -21.04
CA GLN A 57 3.99 9.68 -21.42
C GLN A 57 4.76 10.66 -22.30
N GLY A 58 5.51 11.59 -21.70
CA GLY A 58 6.28 12.57 -22.45
C GLY A 58 7.12 13.52 -21.59
N SER A 59 8.45 13.31 -21.66
CA SER A 59 9.47 14.37 -21.63
C SER A 59 9.56 15.33 -20.42
N ARG A 60 9.94 14.84 -19.23
CA ARG A 60 10.64 15.70 -18.26
C ARG A 60 11.56 14.94 -17.29
N SER A 61 12.45 14.12 -17.82
CA SER A 61 13.63 13.67 -17.07
C SER A 61 14.83 13.38 -17.98
N GLU A 62 15.23 14.36 -18.77
CA GLU A 62 16.63 14.52 -19.14
C GLU A 62 17.02 15.97 -18.82
N PRO A 63 17.86 16.20 -17.81
CA PRO A 63 18.63 17.43 -17.77
C PRO A 63 19.82 17.22 -18.70
N GLU A 64 19.74 17.71 -19.93
CA GLU A 64 20.96 18.02 -20.69
C GLU A 64 21.68 19.18 -19.98
N ARG A 65 22.74 18.85 -19.23
CA ARG A 65 24.01 19.59 -19.18
C ARG A 65 25.07 18.87 -18.34
#